data_AF-A0A951GSF9-F1
#
_entry.id   AF-A0A951GSF9-F1
#
_cell.length_a   1.000
_cell.length_b   1.000
_cell.length_c   1.000
_cell.angle_alpha   90.00
_cell.angle_beta   90.00
_cell.angle_gamma   90.00
#
_symmetry.space_group_name_H-M   'P 1'
#
loop_
_entity.id
_entity.type
_entity.pdbx_description
1 polymer ?
#
loop_
_entity_poly.entity_id
_entity_poly.type
_entity_poly.pdbx_seq_one_letter_code
_entity_poly.pdbx_strand_id
1 'polypeptide(L)'
;MAEFNKLLEAEIPRLRRYARVLCRGNPARGDDLVQDTLMRALSKQHLWQPGTNLLGWLFTIMHNLNVNEVRRSVKSGEVVGDEV
;
A
#
# COMPACT_ATOMS: atom_id res chain seq x y z
N MET A 1 -13.52 14.77 6.89
CA MET A 1 -12.08 14.73 6.58
C MET A 1 -11.23 14.30 7.78
N ALA A 2 -11.35 14.95 8.95
CA ALA A 2 -10.52 14.65 10.12
C ALA A 2 -10.61 13.19 10.63
N GLU A 3 -11.81 12.60 10.67
CA GLU A 3 -11.99 11.24 11.21
C GLU A 3 -11.37 10.14 10.33
N PHE A 4 -11.47 10.27 9.01
CA PHE A 4 -10.80 9.33 8.09
C PHE A 4 -9.28 9.37 8.25
N ASN A 5 -8.69 10.58 8.32
CA ASN A 5 -7.24 10.73 8.45
C ASN A 5 -6.73 10.10 9.75
N LYS A 6 -7.43 10.30 10.87
CA LYS A 6 -7.07 9.66 12.15
C LYS A 6 -7.11 8.13 12.07
N LEU A 7 -8.18 7.59 11.46
CA LEU A 7 -8.29 6.15 11.27
C LEU A 7 -7.18 5.64 10.35
N LEU A 8 -6.87 6.35 9.27
CA LEU A 8 -5.79 6.01 8.35
C LEU A 8 -4.43 6.00 9.05
N GLU A 9 -4.12 7.05 9.83
CA GLU A 9 -2.89 7.17 10.61
C GLU A 9 -2.71 6.00 11.60
N ALA A 10 -3.79 5.60 12.28
CA ALA A 10 -3.78 4.48 13.21
C ALA A 10 -3.46 3.13 12.53
N GLU A 11 -3.76 2.98 11.24
CA GLU A 11 -3.50 1.77 10.47
C GLU A 11 -2.09 1.72 9.82
N ILE A 12 -1.35 2.84 9.80
CA ILE A 12 0.00 2.92 9.18
C ILE A 12 0.96 1.82 9.69
N PRO A 13 1.09 1.54 11.00
CA PRO A 13 2.01 0.50 11.47
C PRO A 13 1.67 -0.89 10.95
N ARG A 14 0.37 -1.20 10.79
CA ARG A 14 -0.10 -2.48 10.25
C ARG A 14 0.15 -2.57 8.75
N LEU A 15 -0.06 -1.48 8.01
CA LEU A 15 0.29 -1.40 6.58
C LEU A 15 1.79 -1.62 6.36
N ARG A 16 2.66 -0.98 7.15
CA ARG A 16 4.13 -1.19 7.07
C ARG A 16 4.52 -2.64 7.35
N ARG A 17 3.87 -3.31 8.29
CA ARG A 17 4.13 -4.74 8.55
C ARG A 17 3.72 -5.60 7.35
N TYR A 18 2.59 -5.31 6.74
CA TYR A 18 2.10 -6.05 5.58
C TYR A 18 2.95 -5.81 4.32
N ALA A 19 3.33 -4.56 4.05
CA ALA A 19 4.19 -4.18 2.93
C ALA A 19 5.55 -4.89 3.00
N ARG A 20 6.16 -5.01 4.19
CA ARG A 20 7.41 -5.78 4.37
C ARG A 20 7.26 -7.25 3.96
N VAL A 21 6.12 -7.87 4.22
CA VAL A 21 5.86 -9.25 3.80
C VAL A 21 5.69 -9.34 2.26
N LEU A 22 4.98 -8.39 1.66
CA LEU A 22 4.78 -8.34 0.20
C LEU A 22 6.10 -8.10 -0.56
N CYS A 23 6.94 -7.20 -0.05
CA CYS A 23 8.21 -6.81 -0.66
C CYS A 23 9.38 -7.72 -0.24
N ARG A 24 9.10 -8.92 0.30
CA ARG A 24 10.11 -9.92 0.70
C ARG A 24 11.20 -9.38 1.63
N GLY A 25 10.86 -8.42 2.49
CA GLY A 25 11.78 -7.81 3.43
C GLY A 25 12.59 -6.62 2.90
N ASN A 26 12.46 -6.22 1.62
CA ASN A 26 13.07 -5.00 1.10
C ASN A 26 12.41 -3.76 1.77
N PRO A 27 13.14 -3.00 2.61
CA PRO A 27 12.55 -1.88 3.35
C PRO A 27 12.13 -0.71 2.46
N ALA A 28 12.96 -0.34 1.49
CA ALA A 28 12.71 0.80 0.59
C ALA A 28 11.43 0.58 -0.22
N ARG A 29 11.33 -0.58 -0.89
CA ARG A 29 10.13 -0.96 -1.65
C ARG A 29 8.88 -1.05 -0.76
N GLY A 30 9.05 -1.50 0.48
CA GLY A 30 7.96 -1.58 1.45
C GLY A 30 7.42 -0.19 1.82
N ASP A 31 8.31 0.78 2.05
CA ASP A 31 7.93 2.14 2.39
C ASP A 31 7.29 2.87 1.19
N ASP A 32 7.81 2.67 -0.02
CA ASP A 32 7.22 3.21 -1.26
C ASP A 32 5.79 2.67 -1.47
N LEU A 33 5.60 1.36 -1.32
CA LEU A 33 4.28 0.73 -1.45
C LEU A 33 3.29 1.26 -0.41
N VAL A 34 3.75 1.55 0.81
CA VAL A 34 2.92 2.20 1.85
C VAL A 34 2.54 3.61 1.43
N GLN A 35 3.50 4.41 0.95
CA GLN A 35 3.25 5.77 0.50
C GLN A 35 2.21 5.82 -0.62
N ASP A 36 2.35 4.99 -1.64
CA ASP A 36 1.41 4.89 -2.75
C ASP A 36 0.02 4.41 -2.30
N THR A 37 -0.02 3.48 -1.36
CA THR A 37 -1.28 3.02 -0.77
C THR A 37 -2.01 4.18 -0.08
N LEU A 38 -1.31 4.97 0.73
CA LEU A 38 -1.90 6.12 1.44
C LEU A 38 -2.37 7.19 0.47
N MET A 39 -1.58 7.53 -0.55
CA MET A 39 -1.97 8.50 -1.58
C MET A 39 -3.21 8.03 -2.35
N ARG A 40 -3.27 6.74 -2.67
CA ARG A 40 -4.42 6.14 -3.35
C ARG A 40 -5.65 6.08 -2.44
N ALA A 41 -5.48 5.78 -1.16
CA ALA A 41 -6.57 5.78 -0.18
C ALA A 41 -7.17 7.18 0.00
N LEU A 42 -6.34 8.22 0.12
CA LEU A 42 -6.78 9.61 0.22
C LEU A 42 -7.54 10.07 -1.02
N SER A 43 -7.02 9.80 -2.23
CA SER A 43 -7.72 10.14 -3.48
C SER A 43 -9.04 9.38 -3.66
N LYS A 44 -9.14 8.16 -3.13
CA LYS A 44 -10.34 7.31 -3.17
C LYS A 44 -11.18 7.35 -1.89
N GLN A 45 -10.93 8.30 -0.99
CA GLN A 45 -11.62 8.37 0.31
C GLN A 45 -13.14 8.40 0.17
N HIS A 46 -13.66 9.04 -0.89
CA HIS A 46 -15.09 9.11 -1.20
C HIS A 46 -15.75 7.74 -1.49
N LEU A 47 -14.96 6.71 -1.81
CA LEU A 47 -15.44 5.34 -2.03
C LEU A 47 -15.51 4.53 -0.74
N TRP A 48 -14.85 4.98 0.33
CA TRP A 48 -14.89 4.31 1.61
C TRP A 48 -16.17 4.68 2.37
N GLN A 49 -16.84 3.66 2.91
CA GLN A 49 -18.04 3.83 3.72
C GLN A 49 -17.68 3.78 5.21
N PRO A 50 -17.98 4.83 6.00
CA PRO A 50 -17.77 4.81 7.44
C PRO A 50 -18.46 3.62 8.12
N GLY A 51 -17.79 3.02 9.11
CA GLY A 51 -18.27 1.82 9.83
C GLY A 51 -17.91 0.49 9.17
N THR A 52 -17.32 0.50 7.97
CA THR A 52 -16.75 -0.69 7.34
C THR A 52 -15.28 -0.91 7.74
N ASN A 53 -14.74 -2.10 7.46
CA ASN A 53 -13.35 -2.44 7.77
C ASN A 53 -12.37 -1.65 6.88
N LEU A 54 -11.86 -0.53 7.41
CA LEU A 54 -10.87 0.31 6.74
C LEU A 54 -9.59 -0.47 6.40
N LEU A 55 -9.07 -1.26 7.33
CA LEU A 55 -7.84 -2.02 7.11
C LEU A 55 -7.96 -3.02 5.96
N GLY A 56 -9.10 -3.71 5.85
CA GLY A 56 -9.38 -4.62 4.72
C GLY A 56 -9.44 -3.89 3.37
N TRP A 57 -10.03 -2.70 3.35
CA TRP A 57 -10.05 -1.85 2.15
C TRP A 57 -8.64 -1.37 1.77
N LEU A 58 -7.83 -0.95 2.74
CA LEU A 58 -6.45 -0.53 2.52
C LEU A 58 -5.56 -1.68 2.02
N PHE A 59 -5.72 -2.89 2.58
CA PHE A 59 -5.02 -4.09 2.10
C PHE A 59 -5.39 -4.44 0.66
N THR A 60 -6.64 -4.22 0.27
CA THR A 60 -7.08 -4.41 -1.12
C THR A 60 -6.38 -3.43 -2.05
N ILE A 61 -6.28 -2.15 -1.66
CA ILE A 61 -5.55 -1.14 -2.44
C ILE A 61 -4.07 -1.53 -2.58
N MET A 62 -3.41 -1.83 -1.46
CA MET A 62 -1.99 -2.18 -1.42
C MET A 62 -1.67 -3.42 -2.25
N HIS A 63 -2.48 -4.47 -2.15
CA HIS A 63 -2.30 -5.69 -2.93
C HIS A 63 -2.39 -5.42 -4.43
N ASN A 64 -3.39 -4.63 -4.85
CA ASN A 64 -3.55 -4.26 -6.26
C ASN A 64 -2.38 -3.43 -6.78
N LEU A 65 -1.82 -2.53 -5.98
CA LEU A 65 -0.62 -1.76 -6.34
C LEU A 65 0.58 -2.70 -6.56
N ASN A 66 0.88 -3.57 -5.59
CA ASN A 66 1.98 -4.52 -5.68
C ASN A 66 1.85 -5.48 -6.87
N VAL A 67 0.66 -6.02 -7.15
CA VAL A 67 0.42 -6.91 -8.30
C VAL A 67 0.69 -6.17 -9.62
N ASN A 68 0.27 -4.91 -9.72
CA ASN A 68 0.50 -4.09 -10.91
C ASN A 68 1.99 -3.77 -11.11
N GLU A 69 2.73 -3.48 -10.04
CA GLU A 69 4.18 -3.26 -10.09
C GLU A 69 4.94 -4.51 -10.50
N VAL A 70 4.64 -5.66 -9.89
CA VAL A 70 5.28 -6.94 -10.24
C VAL A 70 5.02 -7.27 -11.72
N ARG A 71 3.78 -7.09 -12.19
CA ARG A 71 3.43 -7.32 -13.59
C ARG A 71 4.17 -6.36 -14.54
N ARG A 72 4.35 -5.10 -14.14
CA ARG A 72 5.12 -4.11 -14.93
C ARG A 72 6.60 -4.49 -14.99
N SER A 73 7.19 -4.87 -13.86
CA SER A 73 8.60 -5.27 -13.76
C SER A 73 8.92 -6.44 -14.69
N VAL A 74 8.06 -7.47 -14.70
CA VAL A 74 8.19 -8.62 -15.61
C VAL A 74 8.09 -8.20 -17.09
N LYS A 75 7.24 -7.22 -17.42
CA LYS A 75 7.06 -6.77 -18.81
C LYS A 75 8.20 -5.88 -19.30
N SER A 76 8.77 -5.04 -18.43
CA SER A 76 9.83 -4.11 -18.80
C SER A 76 11.22 -4.77 -18.88
N GLY A 77 11.38 -5.99 -18.37
CA GLY A 77 12.70 -6.63 -18.25
C GLY A 77 13.63 -5.91 -17.25
N GLU A 78 13.13 -4.89 -16.55
CA GLU A 78 13.77 -4.29 -15.40
C GLU A 78 13.76 -5.32 -14.29
N VAL A 79 14.89 -5.99 -14.14
CA VAL A 79 15.32 -6.51 -12.85
C VAL A 79 15.35 -5.27 -11.95
N VAL A 80 14.25 -5.03 -11.22
CA VAL A 80 14.21 -4.02 -10.16
C VAL A 80 15.36 -4.40 -9.24
N GLY A 81 16.43 -3.63 -9.32
CA GLY A 81 17.68 -3.91 -8.65
C GLY A 81 17.38 -4.16 -7.19
N ASP A 82 17.67 -5.38 -6.74
CA ASP A 82 17.99 -5.61 -5.35
C ASP A 82 19.25 -4.78 -5.08
N GLU A 83 19.08 -3.52 -4.66
CA GLU A 83 20.14 -2.80 -3.98
C GLU A 83 20.35 -3.46 -2.62
N VAL A 84 21.22 -4.48 -2.58
CA VAL A 84 22.12 -4.86 -1.48
C VAL A 84 23.30 -5.66 -2.02
#